data_AF-A0AAX1Z3U2-F1
#
_entry.id   AF-A0AAX1Z3U2-F1
#
_cell.length_a   1.000
_cell.length_b   1.000
_cell.length_c   1.000
_cell.angle_alpha   90.00
_cell.angle_beta   90.00
_cell.angle_gamma   90.00
#
_symmetry.space_group_name_H-M   'P 1'
#
loop_
_entity.id
_entity.type
_entity.pdbx_description
1 polymer ?
#
loop_
_entity_poly.entity_id
_entity_poly.type
_entity_poly.pdbx_seq_one_letter_code
_entity_poly.pdbx_strand_id
1 'polypeptide(L)'
;MIILRRKILKKTSNLFAIFLVLLFVFFAVGFYTFYNAKGTSYLSNASESCNNCHIMNEVYNEYMAGPHSQKVKGEPRATCVDCHLPHNFVAKWIAKAQSGLGHAYAFTFKLDELPTNLSATEKSRKMVQENCIRCHADFAQTAINATTNPHADKSLNCASCHKDVGHKHGI
;
A
#
# COMPACT_ATOMS: atom_id res chain seq x y z
N MET A 1 37.39 28.66 -39.16
CA MET A 1 36.14 27.85 -39.06
C MET A 1 36.34 26.46 -38.43
N ILE A 2 37.42 25.73 -38.72
CA ILE A 2 37.64 24.32 -38.27
C ILE A 2 37.85 24.17 -36.76
N ILE A 3 38.58 25.09 -36.10
CA ILE A 3 38.88 25.03 -34.66
C ILE A 3 37.62 25.24 -33.80
N LEU A 4 36.75 26.17 -34.22
CA LEU A 4 35.47 26.44 -33.56
C LEU A 4 34.56 25.20 -33.65
N ARG A 5 34.51 24.54 -34.82
CA ARG A 5 33.76 23.30 -35.04
C ARG A 5 34.25 22.15 -34.16
N ARG A 6 35.57 21.98 -34.00
CA ARG A 6 36.16 20.97 -33.10
C ARG A 6 35.84 21.23 -31.62
N LYS A 7 35.88 22.48 -31.15
CA LYS A 7 35.50 22.84 -29.78
C LYS A 7 34.01 22.57 -29.52
N ILE A 8 33.14 22.88 -30.47
CA ILE A 8 31.70 22.62 -30.37
C ILE A 8 31.43 21.11 -30.32
N LEU A 9 32.03 20.32 -31.22
CA LEU A 9 31.90 18.85 -31.25
C LEU A 9 32.44 18.17 -29.98
N LYS A 10 33.57 18.65 -29.42
CA LYS A 10 34.13 18.12 -28.17
C LYS A 10 33.26 18.50 -26.96
N LYS A 11 32.68 19.70 -26.95
CA LYS A 11 31.75 20.16 -25.89
C LYS A 11 30.43 19.37 -25.92
N THR A 12 29.86 19.11 -27.10
CA THR A 12 28.65 18.28 -27.24
C THR A 12 28.92 16.81 -26.90
N SER A 13 30.10 16.27 -27.26
CA SER A 13 30.53 14.93 -26.86
C SER A 13 30.69 14.79 -25.35
N ASN A 14 31.21 15.81 -24.66
CA ASN A 14 31.36 15.79 -23.21
C ASN A 14 30.01 15.91 -22.49
N LEU A 15 29.09 16.76 -22.98
CA LEU A 15 27.72 16.84 -22.44
C LEU A 15 26.97 15.51 -22.61
N PHE A 16 27.11 14.86 -23.77
CA PHE A 16 26.50 13.57 -24.04
C PHE A 16 27.07 12.47 -23.13
N ALA A 17 28.38 12.43 -22.92
CA ALA A 17 29.00 11.50 -21.99
C ALA A 17 28.52 11.72 -20.54
N ILE A 18 28.42 12.97 -20.09
CA ILE A 18 27.89 13.31 -18.75
C ILE A 18 26.43 12.84 -18.62
N PHE A 19 25.59 13.08 -19.63
CA PHE A 19 24.21 12.62 -19.65
C PHE A 19 24.10 11.09 -19.53
N LEU A 20 24.92 10.35 -20.28
CA LEU A 20 24.95 8.88 -20.20
C LEU A 20 25.39 8.37 -18.82
N VAL A 21 26.38 9.02 -18.20
CA VAL A 21 26.82 8.67 -16.84
C VAL A 21 25.70 8.93 -15.83
N LEU A 22 25.03 10.09 -15.90
CA LEU A 22 23.90 10.40 -15.02
C LEU A 22 22.75 9.42 -15.20
N LEU A 23 22.45 9.04 -16.44
CA LEU A 23 21.42 8.04 -16.75
C LEU A 23 21.78 6.67 -16.17
N PHE A 24 23.04 6.25 -16.33
CA PHE A 24 23.54 5.00 -15.75
C PHE A 24 23.43 5.00 -14.23
N VAL A 25 23.89 6.07 -13.57
CA VAL A 25 23.79 6.22 -12.11
C VAL A 25 22.32 6.19 -11.66
N PHE A 26 21.43 6.88 -12.38
CA PHE A 26 20.00 6.88 -12.08
C PHE A 26 19.40 5.47 -12.13
N PHE A 27 19.66 4.70 -13.20
CA PHE A 27 19.16 3.32 -13.30
C PHE A 27 19.84 2.37 -12.31
N ALA A 28 21.14 2.54 -12.04
CA ALA A 28 21.85 1.73 -11.07
C ALA A 28 21.28 1.90 -9.66
N VAL A 29 21.08 3.15 -9.22
CA VAL A 29 20.46 3.46 -7.92
C VAL A 29 19.00 3.01 -7.89
N GLY A 30 18.26 3.22 -8.97
CA GLY A 30 16.87 2.78 -9.11
C GLY A 30 16.73 1.27 -8.98
N PHE A 31 17.53 0.50 -9.71
CA PHE A 31 17.53 -0.96 -9.66
C PHE A 31 17.99 -1.49 -8.30
N TYR A 32 19.06 -0.91 -7.74
CA TYR A 32 19.54 -1.27 -6.41
C TYR A 32 18.46 -1.07 -5.35
N THR A 33 17.78 0.08 -5.37
CA THR A 33 16.68 0.39 -4.45
C THR A 33 15.52 -0.57 -4.67
N PHE A 34 15.09 -0.78 -5.91
CA PHE A 34 13.97 -1.66 -6.25
C PHE A 34 14.23 -3.10 -5.81
N TYR A 35 15.44 -3.61 -6.00
CA TYR A 35 15.82 -4.95 -5.57
C TYR A 35 15.80 -5.10 -4.05
N ASN A 36 16.47 -4.19 -3.33
CA ASN A 36 16.55 -4.25 -1.87
C ASN A 36 15.18 -4.00 -1.19
N ALA A 37 14.32 -3.17 -1.80
CA ALA A 37 12.95 -2.95 -1.35
C ALA A 37 11.98 -4.09 -1.73
N LYS A 38 12.46 -5.17 -2.36
CA LYS A 38 11.65 -6.29 -2.87
C LYS A 38 10.52 -5.82 -3.81
N GLY A 39 10.82 -4.90 -4.72
CA GLY A 39 9.88 -4.23 -5.60
C GLY A 39 8.88 -5.13 -6.34
N THR A 40 9.32 -6.31 -6.77
CA THR A 40 8.46 -7.30 -7.45
C THR A 40 7.36 -7.88 -6.54
N SER A 41 7.61 -7.98 -5.23
CA SER A 41 6.64 -8.51 -4.27
C SER A 41 5.37 -7.65 -4.20
N TYR A 42 5.47 -6.35 -4.48
CA TYR A 42 4.32 -5.45 -4.53
C TYR A 42 3.40 -5.72 -5.72
N LEU A 43 3.78 -6.53 -6.71
CA LEU A 43 2.87 -6.95 -7.79
C LEU A 43 1.95 -8.10 -7.36
N SER A 44 2.12 -8.61 -6.15
CA SER A 44 1.32 -9.69 -5.59
C SER A 44 0.26 -9.19 -4.59
N ASN A 45 -0.51 -10.15 -4.05
CA ASN A 45 -1.46 -9.96 -2.95
C ASN A 45 -0.91 -10.45 -1.61
N ALA A 46 0.36 -10.87 -1.57
CA ALA A 46 0.97 -11.44 -0.38
C ALA A 46 1.09 -10.37 0.72
N SER A 47 0.57 -10.64 1.91
CA SER A 47 0.60 -9.73 3.06
C SER A 47 2.04 -9.37 3.48
N GLU A 48 3.00 -10.26 3.21
CA GLU A 48 4.43 -10.07 3.46
C GLU A 48 4.98 -8.83 2.73
N SER A 49 4.43 -8.48 1.56
CA SER A 49 4.85 -7.29 0.81
C SER A 49 4.53 -5.99 1.55
N CYS A 50 3.47 -5.98 2.36
CA CYS A 50 3.11 -4.84 3.22
C CYS A 50 4.12 -4.66 4.36
N ASN A 51 4.85 -5.72 4.73
CA ASN A 51 5.85 -5.69 5.78
C ASN A 51 7.30 -5.50 5.27
N ASN A 52 7.47 -5.06 4.03
CA ASN A 52 8.79 -4.69 3.50
C ASN A 52 9.32 -3.37 4.11
N CYS A 53 8.46 -2.57 4.73
CA CYS A 53 8.81 -1.36 5.45
C CYS A 53 8.63 -1.58 6.95
N HIS A 54 9.66 -1.28 7.76
CA HIS A 54 9.64 -1.53 9.20
C HIS A 54 8.54 -0.78 9.96
N ILE A 55 8.07 0.35 9.44
CA ILE A 55 6.94 1.11 10.01
C ILE A 55 5.63 0.31 10.02
N MET A 56 5.52 -0.73 9.18
CA MET A 56 4.38 -1.64 9.12
C MET A 56 4.54 -2.90 9.99
N ASN A 57 5.67 -3.08 10.68
CA ASN A 57 5.95 -4.29 11.46
C ASN A 57 4.88 -4.56 12.53
N GLU A 58 4.47 -3.54 13.27
CA GLU A 58 3.44 -3.65 14.31
C GLU A 58 2.11 -4.09 13.70
N VAL A 59 1.62 -3.34 12.71
CA VAL A 59 0.39 -3.61 11.95
C VAL A 59 0.36 -5.04 11.39
N TYR A 60 1.48 -5.48 10.80
CA TYR A 60 1.62 -6.82 10.24
C TYR A 60 1.60 -7.90 11.34
N ASN A 61 2.31 -7.70 12.45
CA ASN A 61 2.35 -8.65 13.55
C ASN A 61 0.96 -8.81 14.20
N GLU A 62 0.20 -7.73 14.34
CA GLU A 62 -1.17 -7.78 14.84
C GLU A 62 -2.10 -8.54 13.88
N TYR A 63 -1.97 -8.32 12.57
CA TYR A 63 -2.68 -9.11 11.57
C TYR A 63 -2.34 -10.61 11.69
N MET A 64 -1.05 -10.93 11.86
CA MET A 64 -0.58 -12.31 12.04
C MET A 64 -1.10 -12.97 13.32
N ALA A 65 -1.46 -12.18 14.34
CA ALA A 65 -2.13 -12.68 15.55
C ALA A 65 -3.65 -12.80 15.39
N GLY A 66 -4.24 -12.13 14.39
CA GLY A 66 -5.66 -12.07 14.14
C GLY A 66 -6.24 -13.32 13.43
N PRO A 67 -7.58 -13.46 13.40
CA PRO A 67 -8.25 -14.61 12.80
C PRO A 67 -8.08 -14.71 11.27
N HIS A 68 -7.87 -13.58 10.59
CA HIS A 68 -7.79 -13.51 9.13
C HIS A 68 -6.45 -14.01 8.56
N SER A 69 -5.37 -13.97 9.34
CA SER A 69 -4.07 -14.52 8.91
C SER A 69 -3.98 -16.04 9.06
N GLN A 70 -4.89 -16.66 9.82
CA GLN A 70 -4.92 -18.09 10.02
C GLN A 70 -5.06 -18.83 8.68
N LYS A 71 -4.27 -19.89 8.51
CA LYS A 71 -4.18 -20.61 7.24
C LYS A 71 -5.24 -21.70 7.10
N VAL A 72 -5.87 -21.77 5.94
CA VAL A 72 -6.76 -22.84 5.48
C VAL A 72 -6.24 -23.32 4.14
N LYS A 73 -5.92 -24.61 4.03
CA LYS A 73 -5.29 -25.21 2.82
C LYS A 73 -3.99 -24.53 2.39
N GLY A 74 -3.22 -24.00 3.34
CA GLY A 74 -1.93 -23.35 3.09
C GLY A 74 -2.01 -21.83 2.89
N GLU A 75 -3.20 -21.27 2.69
CA GLU A 75 -3.42 -19.84 2.41
C GLU A 75 -4.12 -19.13 3.58
N PRO A 76 -3.84 -17.84 3.86
CA PRO A 76 -4.57 -17.08 4.88
C PRO A 76 -6.06 -16.96 4.52
N ARG A 77 -6.93 -16.83 5.52
CA ARG A 77 -8.37 -16.59 5.28
C ARG A 77 -8.62 -15.27 4.55
N ALA A 78 -7.85 -14.23 4.85
CA ALA A 78 -7.86 -12.97 4.11
C ALA A 78 -6.47 -12.31 4.21
N THR A 79 -6.00 -11.74 3.11
CA THR A 79 -4.74 -10.98 3.03
C THR A 79 -4.97 -9.50 3.33
N CYS A 80 -3.89 -8.72 3.49
CA CYS A 80 -3.99 -7.27 3.69
C CYS A 80 -4.81 -6.59 2.57
N VAL A 81 -4.61 -7.01 1.33
CA VAL A 81 -5.32 -6.45 0.17
C VAL A 81 -6.79 -6.88 0.08
N ASP A 82 -7.18 -7.99 0.71
CA ASP A 82 -8.59 -8.40 0.77
C ASP A 82 -9.45 -7.46 1.63
N CYS A 83 -8.81 -6.72 2.54
CA CYS A 83 -9.45 -5.70 3.36
C CYS A 83 -9.17 -4.27 2.86
N HIS A 84 -7.93 -3.97 2.46
CA HIS A 84 -7.49 -2.59 2.18
C HIS A 84 -7.49 -2.17 0.70
N LEU A 85 -7.90 -3.04 -0.23
CA LEU A 85 -8.04 -2.68 -1.65
C LEU A 85 -9.44 -3.02 -2.18
N PRO A 86 -9.92 -2.31 -3.22
CA PRO A 86 -11.14 -2.71 -3.89
C PRO A 86 -10.89 -3.97 -4.72
N HIS A 87 -11.97 -4.70 -5.05
CA HIS A 87 -11.89 -6.00 -5.71
C HIS A 87 -12.27 -5.99 -7.20
N ASN A 88 -12.69 -4.83 -7.73
CA ASN A 88 -12.69 -4.62 -9.18
C ASN A 88 -11.25 -4.52 -9.68
N PHE A 89 -10.91 -5.26 -10.74
CA PHE A 89 -9.53 -5.36 -11.25
C PHE A 89 -8.87 -4.00 -11.50
N VAL A 90 -9.53 -3.10 -12.22
CA VAL A 90 -8.95 -1.78 -12.56
C VAL A 90 -8.85 -0.90 -11.31
N ALA A 91 -9.94 -0.83 -10.52
CA ALA A 91 -9.95 -0.04 -9.29
C ALA A 91 -8.87 -0.52 -8.30
N LYS A 92 -8.63 -1.83 -8.23
CA LYS A 92 -7.62 -2.45 -7.38
C LYS A 92 -6.23 -1.91 -7.71
N TRP A 93 -5.85 -1.98 -8.98
CA TRP A 93 -4.51 -1.55 -9.41
C TRP A 93 -4.32 -0.04 -9.27
N ILE A 94 -5.36 0.76 -9.55
CA ILE A 94 -5.31 2.21 -9.31
C ILE A 94 -5.13 2.50 -7.81
N ALA A 95 -5.95 1.90 -6.95
CA ALA A 95 -5.87 2.11 -5.50
C ALA A 95 -4.53 1.62 -4.93
N LYS A 96 -4.00 0.50 -5.44
CA LYS A 96 -2.70 -0.06 -5.06
C LYS A 96 -1.55 0.85 -5.46
N ALA A 97 -1.58 1.43 -6.66
CA ALA A 97 -0.60 2.40 -7.09
C ALA A 97 -0.66 3.70 -6.26
N GLN A 98 -1.88 4.23 -6.05
CA GLN A 98 -2.08 5.45 -5.25
C GLN A 98 -1.61 5.28 -3.80
N SER A 99 -2.02 4.19 -3.14
CA SER A 99 -1.61 3.89 -1.76
C SER A 99 -0.12 3.59 -1.67
N GLY A 100 0.43 2.76 -2.55
CA GLY A 100 1.85 2.41 -2.57
C GLY A 100 2.75 3.64 -2.77
N LEU A 101 2.44 4.49 -3.76
CA LEU A 101 3.19 5.73 -4.00
C LEU A 101 3.02 6.72 -2.85
N GLY A 102 1.80 6.85 -2.31
CA GLY A 102 1.54 7.73 -1.16
C GLY A 102 2.33 7.33 0.07
N HIS A 103 2.35 6.03 0.41
CA HIS A 103 3.13 5.49 1.52
C HIS A 103 4.63 5.64 1.27
N ALA A 104 5.13 5.30 0.08
CA ALA A 104 6.55 5.46 -0.25
C ALA A 104 7.00 6.92 -0.10
N TYR A 105 6.19 7.87 -0.58
CA TYR A 105 6.47 9.30 -0.43
C TYR A 105 6.44 9.74 1.03
N ALA A 106 5.40 9.37 1.78
CA ALA A 106 5.26 9.76 3.18
C ALA A 106 6.39 9.19 4.05
N PHE A 107 6.73 7.92 3.90
CA PHE A 107 7.76 7.25 4.70
C PHE A 107 9.18 7.68 4.34
N THR A 108 9.39 8.22 3.13
CA THR A 108 10.71 8.69 2.69
C THR A 108 10.92 10.17 2.99
N PHE A 109 9.91 11.02 2.77
CA PHE A 109 10.08 12.47 2.76
C PHE A 109 9.34 13.20 3.88
N LYS A 110 8.44 12.52 4.60
CA LYS A 110 7.57 13.13 5.62
C LYS A 110 7.60 12.39 6.95
N LEU A 111 8.66 11.63 7.23
CA LEU A 111 8.75 10.78 8.42
C LEU A 111 8.55 11.59 9.72
N ASP A 112 9.09 12.80 9.79
CA ASP A 112 8.99 13.70 10.94
C ASP A 112 7.59 14.32 11.11
N GLU A 113 6.73 14.25 10.08
CA GLU A 113 5.34 14.75 10.11
C GLU A 113 4.35 13.65 10.48
N LEU A 114 4.77 12.38 10.51
CA LEU A 114 3.86 11.27 10.73
C LEU A 114 3.48 11.16 12.21
N PRO A 115 2.20 10.88 12.51
CA PRO A 115 1.79 10.64 13.89
C PRO A 115 2.45 9.37 14.41
N THR A 116 2.68 9.30 15.72
CA THR A 116 3.16 8.08 16.40
C THR A 116 2.26 6.89 16.12
N ASN A 117 0.94 7.13 16.06
CA ASN A 117 -0.06 6.12 15.76
C ASN A 117 -0.66 6.40 14.38
N LEU A 118 -0.45 5.47 13.44
CA LEU A 118 -1.06 5.56 12.12
C LEU A 118 -2.55 5.26 12.24
N SER A 119 -3.38 6.05 11.55
CA SER A 119 -4.82 5.82 11.47
C SER A 119 -5.28 5.84 10.02
N ALA A 120 -6.29 5.05 9.72
CA ALA A 120 -6.84 4.97 8.39
C ALA A 120 -7.60 6.25 8.04
N THR A 121 -7.44 6.67 6.79
CA THR A 121 -8.27 7.72 6.21
C THR A 121 -9.73 7.27 6.10
N GLU A 122 -10.65 8.22 6.02
CA GLU A 122 -12.07 7.93 5.81
C GLU A 122 -12.32 7.07 4.55
N LYS A 123 -11.56 7.32 3.47
CA LYS A 123 -11.60 6.50 2.25
C LYS A 123 -11.23 5.04 2.53
N SER A 124 -10.17 4.82 3.31
CA SER A 124 -9.74 3.46 3.66
C SER A 124 -10.74 2.79 4.61
N ARG A 125 -11.34 3.53 5.55
CA ARG A 125 -12.38 3.00 6.44
C ARG A 125 -13.59 2.48 5.68
N LYS A 126 -14.11 3.26 4.74
CA LYS A 126 -15.23 2.86 3.87
C LYS A 126 -14.89 1.62 3.06
N MET A 127 -13.70 1.58 2.47
CA MET A 127 -13.25 0.42 1.70
C MET A 127 -13.14 -0.85 2.53
N VAL A 128 -12.59 -0.77 3.74
CA VAL A 128 -12.53 -1.91 4.66
C VAL A 128 -13.93 -2.37 5.03
N GLN A 129 -14.84 -1.44 5.34
CA GLN A 129 -16.23 -1.76 5.68
C GLN A 129 -16.95 -2.50 4.53
N GLU A 130 -16.81 -2.03 3.29
CA GLU A 130 -17.36 -2.71 2.10
C GLU A 130 -16.77 -4.11 1.94
N ASN A 131 -15.47 -4.27 2.18
CA ASN A 131 -14.80 -5.57 2.09
C ASN A 131 -15.17 -6.53 3.23
N CYS A 132 -15.49 -6.03 4.43
CA CYS A 132 -16.07 -6.84 5.50
C CYS A 132 -17.41 -7.44 5.03
N ILE A 133 -18.31 -6.59 4.51
CA ILE A 133 -19.65 -7.02 4.07
C ILE A 133 -19.54 -7.97 2.87
N ARG A 134 -18.59 -7.76 1.96
CA ARG A 134 -18.38 -8.63 0.79
C ARG A 134 -18.18 -10.11 1.16
N CYS A 135 -17.40 -10.39 2.20
CA CYS A 135 -17.15 -11.77 2.65
C CYS A 135 -18.15 -12.24 3.72
N HIS A 136 -18.66 -11.32 4.55
CA HIS A 136 -19.58 -11.64 5.64
C HIS A 136 -21.05 -11.33 5.30
N ALA A 137 -21.42 -11.29 4.02
CA ALA A 137 -22.74 -10.85 3.57
C ALA A 137 -23.89 -11.59 4.27
N ASP A 138 -23.78 -12.90 4.44
CA ASP A 138 -24.83 -13.72 5.08
C ASP A 138 -25.02 -13.38 6.55
N PHE A 139 -23.92 -13.12 7.28
CA PHE A 139 -23.97 -12.67 8.67
C PHE A 139 -24.42 -11.22 8.77
N ALA A 140 -23.94 -10.36 7.87
CA ALA A 140 -24.27 -8.94 7.82
C ALA A 140 -25.76 -8.75 7.53
N GLN A 141 -26.36 -9.50 6.60
CA GLN A 141 -27.80 -9.41 6.31
C GLN A 141 -28.67 -9.81 7.51
N THR A 142 -28.19 -10.74 8.34
CA THR A 142 -28.93 -11.22 9.52
C THR A 142 -28.72 -10.32 10.74
N ALA A 143 -27.51 -9.80 10.94
CA ALA A 143 -27.15 -8.92 12.05
C ALA A 143 -27.59 -7.46 11.80
N ILE A 144 -27.63 -7.03 10.55
CA ILE A 144 -28.06 -5.69 10.12
C ILE A 144 -29.55 -5.76 9.78
N ASN A 145 -30.41 -5.99 10.79
CA ASN A 145 -31.86 -5.94 10.64
C ASN A 145 -32.41 -4.62 11.26
N ALA A 146 -32.69 -3.65 10.38
CA ALA A 146 -33.75 -2.62 10.40
C ALA A 146 -33.96 -1.61 11.56
N THR A 147 -33.18 -1.53 12.65
CA THR A 147 -33.37 -0.46 13.68
C THR A 147 -32.28 0.61 13.74
N THR A 148 -31.19 0.47 12.99
CA THR A 148 -30.19 1.53 12.81
C THR A 148 -29.95 1.75 11.32
N ASN A 149 -30.41 2.90 10.85
CA ASN A 149 -30.47 3.30 9.44
C ASN A 149 -29.10 3.06 8.74
N PRO A 150 -28.99 2.09 7.81
CA PRO A 150 -27.77 1.89 7.03
C PRO A 150 -27.49 3.19 6.27
N HIS A 151 -26.27 3.73 6.37
CA HIS A 151 -25.88 5.00 5.75
C HIS A 151 -26.37 6.31 6.42
N ALA A 152 -26.88 6.28 7.66
CA ALA A 152 -26.85 7.49 8.47
C ALA A 152 -25.39 7.82 8.84
N ASP A 153 -25.05 9.11 8.94
CA ASP A 153 -23.72 9.67 9.22
C ASP A 153 -23.05 9.17 10.53
N LYS A 154 -23.72 8.27 11.28
CA LYS A 154 -23.26 7.67 12.54
C LYS A 154 -23.46 6.15 12.62
N SER A 155 -23.65 5.47 11.49
CA SER A 155 -23.74 4.00 11.49
C SER A 155 -22.42 3.37 11.96
N LEU A 156 -22.51 2.38 12.84
CA LEU A 156 -21.36 1.67 13.37
C LEU A 156 -20.72 0.80 12.27
N ASN A 157 -19.40 0.90 12.10
CA ASN A 157 -18.65 0.02 11.21
C ASN A 157 -18.37 -1.33 11.90
N CYS A 158 -18.17 -2.41 11.14
CA CYS A 158 -17.87 -3.74 11.67
C CYS A 158 -16.69 -3.70 12.65
N ALA A 159 -15.60 -3.02 12.26
CA ALA A 159 -14.40 -2.88 13.07
C ALA A 159 -14.56 -2.00 14.32
N SER A 160 -15.67 -1.26 14.46
CA SER A 160 -15.91 -0.45 15.67
C SER A 160 -16.15 -1.33 16.92
N CYS A 161 -16.75 -2.52 16.71
CA CYS A 161 -16.90 -3.55 17.74
C CYS A 161 -15.89 -4.68 17.56
N HIS A 162 -15.63 -5.11 16.32
CA HIS A 162 -14.70 -6.19 15.99
C HIS A 162 -13.27 -5.65 15.79
N LYS A 163 -12.70 -5.03 16.83
CA LYS A 163 -11.43 -4.30 16.72
C LYS A 163 -10.24 -5.19 16.38
N ASP A 164 -10.17 -6.40 16.95
CA ASP A 164 -9.00 -7.29 16.84
C ASP A 164 -8.98 -8.17 15.57
N VAL A 165 -9.87 -7.94 14.60
CA VAL A 165 -9.95 -8.79 13.39
C VAL A 165 -8.84 -8.50 12.37
N GLY A 166 -8.34 -7.27 12.38
CA GLY A 166 -7.27 -6.81 11.49
C GLY A 166 -6.04 -6.41 12.28
N HIS A 167 -6.20 -5.40 13.15
CA HIS A 167 -5.12 -4.83 13.97
C HIS A 167 -5.68 -4.51 15.36
N LYS A 168 -4.97 -4.88 16.42
CA LYS A 168 -5.32 -4.66 17.83
C LYS A 168 -5.51 -3.19 18.16
N HIS A 169 -4.70 -2.31 17.55
CA HIS A 169 -4.85 -0.87 17.73
C HIS A 169 -6.03 -0.26 16.93
N GLY A 170 -6.79 -1.07 16.18
CA GLY A 170 -7.93 -0.63 15.38
C GLY A 170 -7.54 0.01 14.05
N ILE A 171 -8.52 0.65 13.41
CA ILE A 171 -8.46 1.28 12.07
C ILE A 171 -8.49 2.82 12.14
#